data_AF-A0A5E4KZY2-F1
#
_entry.id   AF-A0A5E4KZY2-F1
#
_cell.length_a   1.000
_cell.length_b   1.000
_cell.length_c   1.000
_cell.angle_alpha   90.00
_cell.angle_beta   90.00
_cell.angle_gamma   90.00
#
_symmetry.space_group_name_H-M   'P 1'
#
loop_
_entity.id
_entity.type
_entity.pdbx_description
1 polymer ?
#
loop_
_entity_poly.entity_id
_entity_poly.type
_entity_poly.pdbx_seq_one_letter_code
_entity_poly.pdbx_strand_id
1 'polypeptide(L)'
;MKIRRTISIDKNDLDTLKPFLESSGDNLSMALRKLISDYRQQNKTRIMDEQQRKIMLRNQIIENRIAALIPVPLIRWMLKTNLGLPPLGTFRPMIEKFPKLLGIKEFSLIEYMKMINSYGDILGYQITQHVELIPETRNIRISYEAEDSDHLRGTVIIFSSLLAHHPFNLKIKKIVDAPNLFIIDYEQCGNEEEAYGSIKNHFGCKQPMLEEIQNNLLFWMNLVRFIKADNYEDVILNRDILLRLLKSRDFSDQLINIIYNIYGVSVEDTDYEHINRYIEELCKTNGLIQNLEYVDDEIRIFHTFDNINIIKSINDTLIKTLEAANQHFILKKNGRITVLRRNSRE
;
A
#
# COMPACT_ATOMS: atom_id res chain seq x y z
N MET A 1 32.87 12.96 11.14
CA MET A 1 32.18 11.88 11.87
C MET A 1 33.05 10.63 11.85
N LYS A 2 33.25 9.92 12.97
CA LYS A 2 34.00 8.64 13.00
C LYS A 2 32.98 7.50 13.08
N ILE A 3 33.00 6.61 12.09
CA ILE A 3 32.16 5.40 12.05
C ILE A 3 33.03 4.22 12.50
N ARG A 4 32.54 3.43 13.47
CA ARG A 4 33.21 2.20 13.92
C ARG A 4 32.61 1.02 13.18
N ARG A 5 33.45 0.23 12.49
CA ARG A 5 33.05 -1.01 11.80
C ARG A 5 33.98 -2.14 12.23
N THR A 6 33.43 -3.35 12.31
CA THR A 6 34.17 -4.59 12.60
C THR A 6 34.45 -5.29 11.27
N ILE A 7 35.67 -5.77 11.07
CA ILE A 7 36.12 -6.48 9.87
C ILE A 7 36.90 -7.72 10.30
N SER A 8 36.70 -8.82 9.59
CA SER A 8 37.48 -10.05 9.73
C SER A 8 38.50 -10.09 8.60
N ILE A 9 39.77 -10.36 8.95
CA ILE A 9 40.90 -10.41 8.01
C ILE A 9 41.68 -11.69 8.30
N ASP A 10 42.08 -12.40 7.25
CA ASP A 10 42.90 -13.59 7.38
C ASP A 10 44.29 -13.26 7.89
N LYS A 11 44.89 -14.19 8.65
CA LYS A 11 46.19 -13.97 9.29
C LYS A 11 47.30 -13.66 8.28
N ASN A 12 47.27 -14.30 7.11
CA ASN A 12 48.22 -14.05 6.02
C ASN A 12 48.09 -12.63 5.45
N ASP A 13 46.87 -12.12 5.32
CA ASP A 13 46.62 -10.74 4.87
C ASP A 13 47.03 -9.73 5.94
N LEU A 14 46.82 -10.05 7.22
CA LEU A 14 47.30 -9.25 8.35
C LEU A 14 48.83 -9.17 8.38
N ASP A 15 49.53 -10.27 8.11
CA ASP A 15 50.99 -10.32 8.03
C ASP A 15 51.52 -9.42 6.90
N THR A 16 50.79 -9.34 5.80
CA THR A 16 51.10 -8.46 4.66
C THR A 16 50.99 -6.97 5.03
N LEU A 17 50.22 -6.64 6.08
CA LEU A 17 50.04 -5.27 6.58
C LEU A 17 51.11 -4.83 7.60
N LYS A 18 51.98 -5.73 8.08
CA LYS A 18 53.03 -5.43 9.08
C LYS A 18 53.90 -4.21 8.77
N PRO A 19 54.39 -3.99 7.53
CA PRO A 19 55.20 -2.81 7.20
C PRO A 19 54.43 -1.48 7.42
N PHE A 20 53.11 -1.52 7.21
CA PHE A 20 52.24 -0.35 7.39
C PHE A 20 51.85 -0.14 8.85
N LEU A 21 51.77 -1.21 9.64
CA LEU A 21 51.55 -1.18 11.09
C LEU A 21 52.72 -0.52 11.83
N GLU A 22 53.95 -0.91 11.51
CA GLU A 22 55.16 -0.35 12.10
C GLU A 22 55.26 1.17 11.85
N SER A 23 54.95 1.60 10.62
CA SER A 23 54.90 3.04 10.27
C SER A 23 53.74 3.83 10.90
N SER A 24 52.79 3.12 11.53
CA SER A 24 51.59 3.68 12.15
C SER A 24 51.53 3.43 13.67
N GLY A 25 52.66 3.06 14.29
CA GLY A 25 52.75 2.81 15.73
C GLY A 25 51.84 1.66 16.20
N ASP A 26 51.78 0.58 15.42
CA ASP A 26 50.95 -0.61 15.65
C ASP A 26 49.43 -0.37 15.70
N ASN A 27 48.97 0.80 15.26
CA ASN A 27 47.54 1.09 15.17
C ASN A 27 46.97 0.64 13.82
N LEU A 28 46.34 -0.54 13.79
CA LEU A 28 45.71 -1.11 12.60
C LEU A 28 44.69 -0.16 11.93
N SER A 29 43.92 0.60 12.73
CA SER A 29 42.97 1.57 12.20
C SER A 29 43.65 2.76 11.52
N MET A 30 44.82 3.19 11.99
CA MET A 30 45.60 4.23 11.29
C MET A 30 46.25 3.68 10.03
N ALA A 31 46.86 2.49 10.11
CA ALA A 31 47.48 1.83 8.96
C ALA A 31 46.48 1.65 7.80
N LEU A 32 45.27 1.15 8.10
CA LEU A 32 44.20 1.01 7.12
C LEU A 32 43.74 2.36 6.55
N ARG A 33 43.58 3.40 7.38
CA ARG A 33 43.21 4.73 6.86
C ARG A 33 44.28 5.31 5.94
N LYS A 34 45.55 5.12 6.25
CA LYS A 34 46.68 5.58 5.43
C LYS A 34 46.71 4.85 4.09
N LEU A 35 46.60 3.52 4.10
CA LEU A 35 46.47 2.71 2.88
C LEU A 35 45.27 3.12 2.01
N ILE A 36 44.10 3.34 2.61
CA ILE A 36 42.92 3.84 1.90
C ILE A 36 43.19 5.24 1.31
N SER A 37 43.89 6.10 2.03
CA SER A 37 44.25 7.45 1.56
C SER A 37 45.23 7.40 0.39
N ASP A 38 46.29 6.60 0.51
CA ASP A 38 47.32 6.44 -0.51
C ASP A 38 46.72 5.83 -1.78
N TYR A 39 45.88 4.81 -1.63
CA TYR A 39 45.12 4.22 -2.74
C TYR A 39 44.21 5.25 -3.43
N ARG A 40 43.50 6.08 -2.66
CA ARG A 40 42.65 7.16 -3.21
C ARG A 40 43.46 8.21 -3.94
N GLN A 41 44.67 8.53 -3.45
CA GLN A 41 45.53 9.54 -4.05
C GLN A 41 46.16 9.03 -5.36
N GLN A 42 46.59 7.76 -5.38
CA GLN A 42 47.13 7.11 -6.58
C GLN A 42 46.06 6.87 -7.65
N ASN A 43 44.82 6.58 -7.24
CA ASN A 43 43.71 6.30 -8.16
C ASN A 43 42.75 7.47 -8.33
N LYS A 44 43.12 8.69 -7.91
CA LYS A 44 42.21 9.85 -7.86
C LYS A 44 41.52 10.13 -9.20
N THR A 45 42.25 10.06 -10.31
CA THR A 45 41.73 10.22 -11.68
C THR A 45 40.78 9.10 -12.07
N ARG A 46 41.10 7.85 -11.72
CA ARG A 46 40.26 6.68 -12.02
C ARG A 46 38.96 6.68 -11.21
N ILE A 47 39.03 7.07 -9.94
CA ILE A 47 37.87 7.23 -9.05
C ILE A 47 36.98 8.38 -9.52
N MET A 48 37.57 9.50 -9.92
CA MET A 48 36.81 10.62 -10.50
C MET A 48 36.13 10.23 -11.82
N ASP A 49 36.81 9.49 -12.70
CA ASP A 49 36.24 8.98 -13.95
C ASP A 49 35.08 8.00 -13.68
N GLU A 50 35.24 7.07 -12.73
CA GLU A 50 34.17 6.15 -12.34
C GLU A 50 32.96 6.88 -11.74
N GLN A 51 33.19 7.87 -10.89
CA GLN A 51 32.11 8.68 -10.30
C GLN A 51 31.41 9.55 -11.36
N GLN A 52 32.16 10.09 -12.33
CA GLN A 52 31.57 10.81 -13.47
C GLN A 52 30.73 9.88 -14.35
N ARG A 53 31.22 8.67 -14.66
CA ARG A 53 30.44 7.66 -15.42
C ARG A 53 29.14 7.30 -14.70
N LYS A 54 29.19 7.11 -13.39
CA LYS A 54 28.01 6.87 -12.53
C LYS A 54 26.99 8.01 -12.62
N ILE A 55 27.43 9.27 -12.57
CA ILE A 55 26.56 10.44 -12.70
C ILE A 55 25.96 10.54 -14.11
N MET A 56 26.77 10.31 -15.16
CA MET A 56 26.29 10.31 -16.54
C MET A 56 25.22 9.23 -16.76
N LEU A 57 25.45 8.02 -16.26
CA LEU A 57 24.46 6.94 -16.34
C LEU A 57 23.16 7.31 -15.61
N ARG A 58 23.23 7.89 -14.41
CA ARG A 58 22.05 8.38 -13.68
C ARG A 58 21.26 9.38 -14.52
N ASN A 59 21.93 10.37 -15.13
CA ASN A 59 21.26 11.37 -15.96
C ASN A 59 20.59 10.72 -17.18
N GLN A 60 21.27 9.78 -17.84
CA GLN A 60 20.70 9.04 -18.96
C GLN A 60 19.46 8.22 -18.56
N ILE A 61 19.45 7.56 -17.40
CA ILE A 61 18.28 6.82 -16.88
C ILE A 61 17.07 7.76 -16.73
N ILE A 62 17.30 8.99 -16.26
CA ILE A 62 16.26 10.00 -16.08
C ILE A 62 15.78 10.55 -17.42
N GLU A 63 16.70 10.93 -18.31
CA GLU A 63 16.40 11.48 -19.65
C GLU A 63 15.62 10.48 -20.51
N ASN A 64 15.93 9.18 -20.40
CA ASN A 64 15.23 8.10 -21.10
C ASN A 64 13.90 7.70 -20.43
N ARG A 65 13.47 8.41 -19.39
CA ARG A 65 12.23 8.16 -18.64
C ARG A 65 12.14 6.73 -18.11
N ILE A 66 13.27 6.20 -17.65
CA ILE A 66 13.33 4.89 -16.98
C ILE A 66 13.11 5.07 -15.47
N ALA A 67 13.63 6.16 -14.90
CA ALA A 67 13.38 6.56 -13.52
C ALA A 67 13.16 8.09 -13.42
N ALA A 68 12.71 8.53 -12.25
CA ALA A 68 12.55 9.94 -11.92
C ALA A 68 13.26 10.28 -10.62
N LEU A 69 13.66 11.54 -10.47
CA LEU A 69 14.17 12.04 -9.19
C LEU A 69 13.02 12.42 -8.29
N ILE A 70 12.94 11.73 -7.16
CA ILE A 70 11.89 11.92 -6.15
C ILE A 70 12.57 12.33 -4.84
N PRO A 71 12.09 13.39 -4.15
CA PRO A 71 12.58 13.74 -2.82
C PRO A 71 12.46 12.57 -1.84
N VAL A 72 13.50 12.36 -1.04
CA VAL A 72 13.57 11.26 -0.04
C VAL A 72 12.35 11.23 0.91
N PRO A 73 11.87 12.35 1.46
CA PRO A 73 10.69 12.32 2.33
C PRO A 73 9.44 11.81 1.62
N LEU A 74 9.28 12.11 0.33
CA LEU A 74 8.13 11.70 -0.46
C LEU A 74 8.15 10.19 -0.73
N ILE A 75 9.29 9.63 -1.13
CA ILE A 75 9.40 8.17 -1.31
C ILE A 75 9.18 7.42 0.00
N ARG A 76 9.72 7.91 1.13
CA ARG A 76 9.46 7.30 2.45
C ARG A 76 7.97 7.31 2.80
N TRP A 77 7.29 8.42 2.59
CA TRP A 77 5.85 8.51 2.81
C TRP A 77 5.06 7.55 1.90
N MET A 78 5.41 7.47 0.62
CA MET A 78 4.75 6.54 -0.32
C MET A 78 4.98 5.07 0.07
N LEU A 79 6.20 4.69 0.45
CA LEU A 79 6.50 3.30 0.85
C LEU A 79 5.86 2.93 2.19
N LYS A 80 5.76 3.88 3.12
CA LYS A 80 5.11 3.66 4.41
C LYS A 80 3.59 3.49 4.29
N THR A 81 2.97 4.25 3.39
CA THR A 81 1.51 4.22 3.20
C THR A 81 1.07 3.12 2.24
N ASN A 82 1.95 2.66 1.36
CA ASN A 82 1.65 1.57 0.43
C ASN A 82 1.69 0.22 1.15
N LEU A 83 0.51 -0.35 1.34
CA LEU A 83 0.33 -1.65 1.99
C LEU A 83 0.18 -2.81 0.98
N GLY A 84 0.20 -2.51 -0.32
CA GLY A 84 -0.07 -3.46 -1.40
C GLY A 84 1.16 -3.80 -2.23
N LEU A 85 0.95 -4.64 -3.23
CA LEU A 85 1.97 -5.03 -4.20
C LEU A 85 1.79 -4.24 -5.51
N PRO A 86 2.89 -3.81 -6.17
CA PRO A 86 2.82 -3.32 -7.53
C PRO A 86 2.20 -4.39 -8.45
N PRO A 87 1.22 -4.04 -9.30
CA PRO A 87 0.61 -5.01 -10.23
C PRO A 87 1.61 -5.74 -11.12
N LEU A 88 1.25 -6.95 -11.52
CA LEU A 88 2.03 -7.70 -12.51
C LEU A 88 2.10 -6.90 -13.82
N GLY A 89 3.32 -6.54 -14.21
CA GLY A 89 3.65 -5.83 -15.45
C GLY A 89 4.21 -4.44 -15.21
N THR A 90 4.10 -3.91 -13.98
CA THR A 90 4.55 -2.55 -13.63
C THR A 90 6.02 -2.30 -13.98
N PHE A 91 6.89 -3.32 -13.85
CA PHE A 91 8.33 -3.16 -14.11
C PHE A 91 8.77 -3.52 -15.54
N ARG A 92 7.87 -3.98 -16.43
CA ARG A 92 8.22 -4.31 -17.83
C ARG A 92 8.92 -3.16 -18.57
N PRO A 93 8.46 -1.89 -18.47
CA PRO A 93 9.14 -0.78 -19.14
C PRO A 93 10.59 -0.59 -18.67
N MET A 94 10.86 -0.86 -17.39
CA MET A 94 12.22 -0.80 -16.84
C MET A 94 13.09 -1.92 -17.43
N ILE A 95 12.58 -3.16 -17.41
CA ILE A 95 13.28 -4.34 -17.92
C ILE A 95 13.57 -4.24 -19.42
N GLU A 96 12.71 -3.59 -20.20
CA GLU A 96 12.92 -3.44 -21.65
C GLU A 96 13.85 -2.29 -22.04
N LYS A 97 13.79 -1.16 -21.32
CA LYS A 97 14.53 0.06 -21.67
C LYS A 97 15.92 0.09 -21.06
N PHE A 98 16.06 -0.38 -19.83
CA PHE A 98 17.33 -0.31 -19.10
C PHE A 98 18.47 -1.09 -19.77
N PRO A 99 18.26 -2.32 -20.26
CA PRO A 99 19.33 -3.06 -20.94
C PRO A 99 19.75 -2.38 -22.24
N LYS A 100 18.79 -1.82 -23.00
CA LYS A 100 19.07 -1.07 -24.23
C LYS A 100 19.95 0.15 -23.96
N LEU A 101 19.70 0.85 -22.86
CA LEU A 101 20.52 1.99 -22.45
C LEU A 101 21.98 1.57 -22.17
N LEU A 102 22.17 0.40 -21.57
CA LEU A 102 23.49 -0.15 -21.24
C LEU A 102 24.15 -0.91 -22.40
N GLY A 103 23.50 -1.02 -23.57
CA GLY A 103 23.99 -1.84 -24.68
C GLY A 103 23.99 -3.35 -24.38
N ILE A 104 23.18 -3.79 -23.41
CA ILE A 104 23.04 -5.18 -23.00
C ILE A 104 22.00 -5.85 -23.89
N LYS A 105 22.38 -6.98 -24.53
CA LYS A 105 21.49 -7.74 -25.42
C LYS A 105 20.34 -8.42 -24.67
N GLU A 106 20.62 -8.99 -23.51
CA GLU A 106 19.66 -9.72 -22.68
C GLU A 106 19.91 -9.42 -21.21
N PHE A 107 18.86 -9.03 -20.48
CA PHE A 107 18.97 -8.66 -19.08
C PHE A 107 18.98 -9.91 -18.18
N SER A 108 20.09 -10.63 -18.22
CA SER A 108 20.28 -11.81 -17.39
C SER A 108 20.39 -11.44 -15.90
N LEU A 109 20.21 -12.43 -15.05
CA LEU A 109 20.46 -12.29 -13.61
C LEU A 109 21.88 -11.80 -13.31
N ILE A 110 22.88 -12.22 -14.07
CA ILE A 110 24.28 -11.78 -13.88
C ILE A 110 24.39 -10.28 -14.13
N GLU A 111 23.71 -9.76 -15.15
CA GLU A 111 23.68 -8.33 -15.43
C GLU A 111 22.92 -7.55 -14.37
N TYR A 112 21.83 -8.11 -13.85
CA TYR A 112 21.13 -7.55 -12.68
C TYR A 112 22.03 -7.49 -11.45
N MET A 113 22.76 -8.56 -11.13
CA MET A 113 23.71 -8.62 -10.01
C MET A 113 24.80 -7.56 -10.16
N LYS A 114 25.42 -7.45 -11.34
CA LYS A 114 26.41 -6.41 -11.63
C LYS A 114 25.82 -5.03 -11.45
N MET A 115 24.60 -4.81 -11.94
CA MET A 115 23.92 -3.52 -11.82
C MET A 115 23.71 -3.14 -10.35
N ILE A 116 23.12 -4.03 -9.54
CA ILE A 116 22.86 -3.75 -8.13
C ILE A 116 24.16 -3.54 -7.35
N ASN A 117 25.13 -4.44 -7.51
CA ASN A 117 26.38 -4.40 -6.75
C ASN A 117 27.29 -3.23 -7.18
N SER A 118 27.21 -2.76 -8.43
CA SER A 118 28.09 -1.69 -8.95
C SER A 118 27.43 -0.30 -8.97
N TYR A 119 26.11 -0.25 -9.19
CA TYR A 119 25.35 0.99 -9.43
C TYR A 119 24.18 1.19 -8.47
N GLY A 120 24.03 0.36 -7.43
CA GLY A 120 22.94 0.52 -6.45
C GLY A 120 22.92 1.90 -5.79
N ASP A 121 24.08 2.52 -5.62
CA ASP A 121 24.25 3.85 -5.04
C ASP A 121 23.64 4.98 -5.89
N ILE A 122 23.67 4.88 -7.22
CA ILE A 122 23.12 5.92 -8.11
C ILE A 122 21.61 5.83 -8.30
N LEU A 123 21.01 4.68 -7.97
CA LEU A 123 19.55 4.50 -8.04
C LEU A 123 18.82 5.21 -6.89
N GLY A 124 19.55 5.64 -5.86
CA GLY A 124 19.01 6.55 -4.83
C GLY A 124 18.03 5.90 -3.85
N TYR A 125 17.93 4.57 -3.82
CA TYR A 125 17.05 3.85 -2.89
C TYR A 125 17.47 3.94 -1.42
N GLN A 126 18.62 4.53 -1.09
CA GLN A 126 19.11 4.65 0.31
C GLN A 126 19.15 3.32 1.09
N ILE A 127 19.23 2.19 0.37
CA ILE A 127 19.40 0.86 0.95
C ILE A 127 20.68 0.24 0.37
N THR A 128 21.35 -0.56 1.19
CA THR A 128 22.46 -1.40 0.73
C THR A 128 21.88 -2.73 0.28
N GLN A 129 22.27 -3.17 -0.91
CA GLN A 129 21.85 -4.45 -1.47
C GLN A 129 23.09 -5.26 -1.84
N HIS A 130 23.07 -6.53 -1.48
CA HIS A 130 24.10 -7.47 -1.88
C HIS A 130 23.44 -8.72 -2.43
N VAL A 131 23.76 -9.05 -3.68
CA VAL A 131 23.26 -10.27 -4.34
C VAL A 131 24.38 -11.30 -4.43
N GLU A 132 24.09 -12.50 -3.94
CA GLU A 132 24.99 -13.66 -4.01
C GLU A 132 24.28 -14.87 -4.62
N LEU A 133 25.03 -15.64 -5.42
CA LEU A 133 24.57 -16.91 -5.96
C LEU A 133 25.04 -18.02 -5.01
N ILE A 134 24.11 -18.83 -4.50
CA ILE A 134 24.42 -19.99 -3.66
C ILE A 134 24.81 -21.16 -4.57
N PRO A 135 26.09 -21.56 -4.63
CA PRO A 135 26.57 -22.53 -5.63
C PRO A 135 25.87 -23.89 -5.55
N GLU A 136 25.54 -24.36 -4.35
CA GLU A 136 25.03 -25.71 -4.10
C GLU A 136 23.58 -25.88 -4.57
N THR A 137 22.81 -24.81 -4.54
CA THR A 137 21.36 -24.86 -4.79
C THR A 137 20.93 -24.10 -6.03
N ARG A 138 21.85 -23.33 -6.65
CA ARG A 138 21.54 -22.29 -7.66
C ARG A 138 20.50 -21.28 -7.19
N ASN A 139 20.19 -21.24 -5.90
CA ASN A 139 19.35 -20.22 -5.31
C ASN A 139 20.12 -18.90 -5.27
N ILE A 140 19.38 -17.81 -5.21
CA ILE A 140 19.94 -16.47 -5.17
C ILE A 140 19.59 -15.90 -3.82
N ARG A 141 20.59 -15.50 -3.05
CA ARG A 141 20.37 -14.82 -1.79
C ARG A 141 20.59 -13.34 -2.00
N ILE A 142 19.62 -12.54 -1.57
CA ILE A 142 19.73 -11.09 -1.58
C ILE A 142 19.59 -10.58 -0.15
N SER A 143 20.59 -9.82 0.28
CA SER A 143 20.57 -9.09 1.55
C SER A 143 20.25 -7.63 1.28
N TYR A 144 19.27 -7.10 2.00
CA TYR A 144 18.84 -5.71 1.95
C TYR A 144 19.02 -5.08 3.34
N GLU A 145 19.75 -3.98 3.43
CA GLU A 145 20.03 -3.28 4.69
C GLU A 145 19.66 -1.79 4.57
N ALA A 146 18.97 -1.25 5.57
CA ALA A 146 18.70 0.19 5.67
C ALA A 146 18.51 0.61 7.13
N GLU A 147 18.69 1.90 7.42
CA GLU A 147 18.46 2.46 8.77
C GLU A 147 16.97 2.59 9.14
N ASP A 148 16.09 2.70 8.13
CA ASP A 148 14.65 2.91 8.28
C ASP A 148 13.90 1.64 7.86
N SER A 149 13.20 1.01 8.82
CA SER A 149 12.54 -0.29 8.63
C SER A 149 11.35 -0.23 7.67
N ASP A 150 10.57 0.86 7.69
CA ASP A 150 9.41 1.03 6.82
C ASP A 150 9.87 1.20 5.36
N HIS A 151 10.90 2.03 5.17
CA HIS A 151 11.55 2.25 3.89
C HIS A 151 12.20 0.97 3.35
N LEU A 152 12.88 0.20 4.21
CA LEU A 152 13.47 -1.10 3.88
C LEU A 152 12.40 -2.06 3.36
N ARG A 153 11.33 -2.28 4.13
CA ARG A 153 10.28 -3.23 3.79
C ARG A 153 9.59 -2.89 2.46
N GLY A 154 9.23 -1.61 2.26
CA GLY A 154 8.63 -1.17 0.99
C GLY A 154 9.58 -1.34 -0.20
N THR A 155 10.87 -1.09 0.00
CA THR A 155 11.88 -1.26 -1.07
C THR A 155 12.11 -2.73 -1.39
N VAL A 156 12.16 -3.61 -0.38
CA VAL A 156 12.26 -5.07 -0.55
C VAL A 156 11.11 -5.59 -1.40
N ILE A 157 9.87 -5.17 -1.10
CA ILE A 157 8.69 -5.55 -1.88
C ILE A 157 8.85 -5.15 -3.35
N ILE A 158 9.29 -3.92 -3.63
CA ILE A 158 9.52 -3.42 -4.99
C ILE A 158 10.55 -4.29 -5.72
N PHE A 159 11.68 -4.62 -5.09
CA PHE A 159 12.70 -5.45 -5.71
C PHE A 159 12.25 -6.89 -5.89
N SER A 160 11.55 -7.48 -4.93
CA SER A 160 10.97 -8.81 -5.07
C SER A 160 9.96 -8.86 -6.23
N SER A 161 9.12 -7.83 -6.38
CA SER A 161 8.21 -7.70 -7.52
C SER A 161 8.96 -7.54 -8.84
N LEU A 162 10.04 -6.75 -8.89
CA LEU A 162 10.91 -6.63 -10.07
C LEU A 162 11.48 -8.00 -10.48
N LEU A 163 11.96 -8.77 -9.51
CA LEU A 163 12.57 -10.09 -9.73
C LEU A 163 11.57 -11.18 -10.11
N ALA A 164 10.28 -10.96 -9.86
CA ALA A 164 9.23 -11.86 -10.33
C ALA A 164 8.98 -11.74 -11.85
N HIS A 165 9.39 -10.62 -12.47
CA HIS A 165 9.18 -10.39 -13.90
C HIS A 165 10.15 -11.19 -14.78
N HIS A 166 9.70 -11.53 -15.99
CA HIS A 166 10.57 -12.03 -17.05
C HIS A 166 11.66 -10.99 -17.37
N PRO A 167 12.94 -11.38 -17.53
CA PRO A 167 13.43 -12.75 -17.70
C PRO A 167 13.84 -13.48 -16.40
N PHE A 168 13.68 -12.86 -15.23
CA PHE A 168 14.21 -13.42 -13.99
C PHE A 168 13.37 -14.58 -13.45
N ASN A 169 12.04 -14.41 -13.42
CA ASN A 169 11.07 -15.39 -12.91
C ASN A 169 11.53 -16.01 -11.58
N LEU A 170 11.80 -15.17 -10.57
CA LEU A 170 12.26 -15.61 -9.26
C LEU A 170 11.12 -15.61 -8.25
N LYS A 171 10.88 -16.77 -7.63
CA LYS A 171 9.98 -16.90 -6.49
C LYS A 171 10.74 -16.89 -5.18
N ILE A 172 10.09 -16.39 -4.14
CA ILE A 172 10.62 -16.41 -2.77
C ILE A 172 10.53 -17.83 -2.22
N LYS A 173 11.64 -18.31 -1.67
CA LYS A 173 11.76 -19.59 -0.96
C LYS A 173 11.80 -19.39 0.55
N LYS A 174 12.54 -18.38 1.01
CA LYS A 174 12.73 -18.10 2.43
C LYS A 174 12.98 -16.62 2.66
N ILE A 175 12.45 -16.10 3.76
CA ILE A 175 12.70 -14.74 4.24
C ILE A 175 13.25 -14.82 5.67
N VAL A 176 14.30 -14.06 5.94
CA VAL A 176 14.72 -13.67 7.27
C VAL A 176 14.48 -12.16 7.39
N ASP A 177 13.61 -11.79 8.32
CA ASP A 177 13.19 -10.40 8.56
C ASP A 177 13.72 -9.95 9.93
N ALA A 178 14.47 -8.85 9.92
CA ALA A 178 14.92 -8.12 11.09
C ALA A 178 14.77 -6.61 10.83
N PRO A 179 14.69 -5.76 11.87
CA PRO A 179 14.30 -4.35 11.72
C PRO A 179 15.05 -3.56 10.62
N ASN A 180 16.36 -3.83 10.47
CA ASN A 180 17.22 -3.12 9.52
C ASN A 180 17.82 -4.07 8.45
N LEU A 181 17.34 -5.31 8.37
CA LEU A 181 17.92 -6.33 7.51
C LEU A 181 16.86 -7.31 7.00
N PHE A 182 16.75 -7.44 5.69
CA PHE A 182 16.06 -8.55 5.04
C PHE A 182 17.07 -9.44 4.34
N ILE A 183 16.97 -10.75 4.52
CA ILE A 183 17.69 -11.74 3.72
C ILE A 183 16.65 -12.62 3.05
N ILE A 184 16.65 -12.64 1.72
CA ILE A 184 15.68 -13.42 0.94
C ILE A 184 16.42 -14.41 0.06
N ASP A 185 16.04 -15.68 0.18
CA ASP A 185 16.45 -16.72 -0.74
C ASP A 185 15.39 -16.86 -1.83
N TYR A 186 15.81 -16.69 -3.07
CA TYR A 186 15.01 -16.85 -4.27
C TYR A 186 15.41 -18.11 -5.03
N GLU A 187 14.43 -18.70 -5.71
CA GLU A 187 14.64 -19.79 -6.66
C GLU A 187 13.95 -19.48 -7.99
N GLN A 188 14.51 -19.98 -9.08
CA GLN A 188 13.94 -19.76 -10.41
C GLN A 188 12.69 -20.63 -10.60
N CYS A 189 11.65 -20.07 -11.22
CA CYS A 189 10.41 -20.76 -11.53
C CYS A 189 10.05 -20.66 -13.02
N GLY A 190 8.99 -21.38 -13.40
CA GLY A 190 8.66 -21.59 -14.82
C GLY A 190 8.04 -20.37 -15.50
N ASN A 191 7.38 -19.48 -14.75
CA ASN A 191 6.66 -18.33 -15.29
C ASN A 191 6.53 -17.19 -14.29
N GLU A 192 6.08 -16.04 -14.80
CA GLU A 192 5.94 -14.76 -14.09
C GLU A 192 4.84 -14.83 -13.02
N GLU A 193 3.76 -15.56 -13.30
CA GLU A 193 2.59 -15.68 -12.44
C GLU A 193 2.90 -16.48 -11.17
N GLU A 194 3.66 -17.58 -11.29
CA GLU A 194 4.15 -18.37 -10.16
C GLU A 194 5.09 -17.54 -9.28
N ALA A 195 5.99 -16.78 -9.91
CA ALA A 195 6.91 -15.88 -9.22
C ALA A 195 6.16 -14.84 -8.40
N TYR A 196 5.23 -14.13 -9.05
CA TYR A 196 4.43 -13.08 -8.44
C TYR A 196 3.48 -13.63 -7.37
N GLY A 197 2.91 -14.81 -7.57
CA GLY A 197 2.11 -15.52 -6.57
C GLY A 197 2.89 -15.78 -5.28
N SER A 198 4.17 -16.14 -5.37
CA SER A 198 5.03 -16.27 -4.19
C SER A 198 5.24 -14.93 -3.46
N ILE A 199 5.40 -13.83 -4.19
CA ILE A 199 5.48 -12.48 -3.59
C ILE A 199 4.18 -12.13 -2.87
N LYS A 200 3.01 -12.42 -3.49
CA LYS A 200 1.68 -12.23 -2.89
C LYS A 200 1.51 -13.00 -1.60
N ASN A 201 2.00 -14.25 -1.54
CA ASN A 201 1.91 -15.07 -0.33
C ASN A 201 2.75 -14.53 0.84
N HIS A 202 3.92 -13.94 0.56
CA HIS A 202 4.82 -13.44 1.61
C HIS A 202 4.53 -11.99 2.02
N PHE A 203 4.19 -11.13 1.07
CA PHE A 203 4.06 -9.69 1.30
C PHE A 203 2.66 -9.12 1.03
N GLY A 204 1.83 -9.86 0.28
CA GLY A 204 0.51 -9.42 -0.16
C GLY A 204 -0.64 -9.72 0.81
N CYS A 205 -0.39 -9.91 2.11
CA CYS A 205 -1.44 -10.24 3.09
C CYS A 205 -2.56 -9.20 3.16
N LYS A 206 -2.26 -7.94 2.82
CA LYS A 206 -3.23 -6.83 2.77
C LYS A 206 -3.79 -6.56 1.37
N GLN A 207 -3.32 -7.29 0.36
CA GLN A 207 -3.71 -7.09 -1.04
C GLN A 207 -5.23 -7.26 -1.26
N PRO A 208 -5.91 -8.29 -0.72
CA PRO A 208 -7.36 -8.43 -0.91
C PRO A 208 -8.15 -7.27 -0.31
N MET A 209 -7.74 -6.77 0.87
CA MET A 209 -8.37 -5.61 1.50
C MET A 209 -8.20 -4.34 0.66
N LEU A 210 -7.00 -4.12 0.11
CA LEU A 210 -6.75 -2.96 -0.74
C LEU A 210 -7.52 -3.02 -2.06
N GLU A 211 -7.57 -4.19 -2.69
CA GLU A 211 -8.38 -4.43 -3.89
C GLU A 211 -9.86 -4.13 -3.60
N GLU A 212 -10.39 -4.62 -2.48
CA GLU A 212 -11.77 -4.37 -2.04
C GLU A 212 -12.05 -2.88 -1.76
N ILE A 213 -11.13 -2.19 -1.08
CA ILE A 213 -11.24 -0.75 -0.81
C ILE A 213 -11.18 0.05 -2.12
N GLN A 214 -10.30 -0.29 -3.05
CA GLN A 214 -10.18 0.42 -4.33
C GLN A 214 -11.41 0.21 -5.21
N ASN A 215 -11.95 -1.01 -5.26
CA ASN A 215 -13.12 -1.34 -6.06
C ASN A 215 -14.41 -0.72 -5.49
N ASN A 216 -14.51 -0.59 -4.17
CA ASN A 216 -15.71 -0.10 -3.48
C ASN A 216 -15.42 1.13 -2.60
N LEU A 217 -14.63 2.08 -3.11
CA LEU A 217 -14.09 3.20 -2.32
C LEU A 217 -15.15 4.01 -1.56
N LEU A 218 -16.26 4.35 -2.21
CA LEU A 218 -17.34 5.13 -1.59
C LEU A 218 -17.99 4.38 -0.42
N PHE A 219 -18.21 3.07 -0.56
CA PHE A 219 -18.76 2.24 0.51
C PHE A 219 -17.84 2.26 1.73
N TRP A 220 -16.55 2.00 1.54
CA TRP A 220 -15.58 1.99 2.64
C TRP A 220 -15.38 3.36 3.27
N MET A 221 -15.39 4.44 2.48
CA MET A 221 -15.36 5.80 3.02
C MET A 221 -16.55 6.08 3.92
N ASN A 222 -17.76 5.70 3.49
CA ASN A 222 -18.98 5.89 4.27
C ASN A 222 -19.00 5.02 5.53
N LEU A 223 -18.64 3.74 5.41
CA LEU A 223 -18.55 2.84 6.55
C LEU A 223 -17.58 3.35 7.62
N VAL A 224 -16.39 3.82 7.23
CA VAL A 224 -15.42 4.40 8.17
C VAL A 224 -15.97 5.66 8.83
N ARG A 225 -16.68 6.52 8.09
CA ARG A 225 -17.34 7.71 8.66
C ARG A 225 -18.37 7.32 9.72
N PHE A 226 -19.19 6.30 9.45
CA PHE A 226 -20.23 5.84 10.36
C PHE A 226 -19.63 5.23 11.63
N ILE A 227 -18.72 4.26 11.46
CA ILE A 227 -18.06 3.59 12.59
C ILE A 227 -17.31 4.59 13.46
N LYS A 228 -16.66 5.59 12.86
CA LYS A 228 -15.96 6.62 13.62
C LYS A 228 -16.92 7.56 14.36
N ALA A 229 -18.08 7.87 13.78
CA ALA A 229 -19.09 8.74 14.38
C ALA A 229 -19.70 8.11 15.65
N ASP A 230 -19.76 6.78 15.70
CA ASP A 230 -20.23 6.01 16.87
C ASP A 230 -19.09 5.50 17.77
N ASN A 231 -17.90 6.12 17.71
CA ASN A 231 -16.72 5.72 18.50
C ASN A 231 -16.32 4.23 18.37
N TYR A 232 -16.57 3.63 17.22
CA TYR A 232 -16.32 2.22 16.93
C TYR A 232 -17.15 1.25 17.79
N GLU A 233 -18.28 1.70 18.36
CA GLU A 233 -19.22 0.85 19.12
C GLU A 233 -20.26 0.14 18.21
N ASP A 234 -20.26 0.45 16.91
CA ASP A 234 -21.12 -0.19 15.92
C ASP A 234 -20.93 -1.71 15.84
N VAL A 235 -22.04 -2.44 15.82
CA VAL A 235 -22.06 -3.87 15.52
C VAL A 235 -22.41 -4.08 14.05
N ILE A 236 -21.43 -4.53 13.27
CA ILE A 236 -21.65 -4.93 11.88
C ILE A 236 -22.42 -6.26 11.86
N LEU A 237 -23.70 -6.21 11.49
CA LEU A 237 -24.57 -7.37 11.39
C LEU A 237 -24.85 -7.73 9.94
N ASN A 238 -24.92 -9.03 9.65
CA ASN A 238 -25.51 -9.48 8.40
C ASN A 238 -26.96 -9.01 8.32
N ARG A 239 -27.37 -8.56 7.14
CA ARG A 239 -28.72 -8.08 6.83
C ARG A 239 -29.82 -9.00 7.37
N ASP A 240 -29.73 -10.31 7.18
CA ASP A 240 -30.76 -11.26 7.64
C ASP A 240 -30.83 -11.37 9.17
N ILE A 241 -29.71 -11.14 9.86
CA ILE A 241 -29.64 -11.11 11.33
C ILE A 241 -30.24 -9.80 11.83
N LEU A 242 -29.84 -8.66 11.25
CA LEU A 242 -30.44 -7.35 11.54
C LEU A 242 -31.95 -7.40 11.35
N LEU A 243 -32.43 -8.00 10.26
CA LEU A 243 -33.86 -8.17 10.00
C LEU A 243 -34.59 -9.01 11.04
N ARG A 244 -33.95 -10.05 11.59
CA ARG A 244 -34.54 -10.84 12.68
C ARG A 244 -34.67 -10.01 13.95
N LEU A 245 -33.73 -9.09 14.20
CA LEU A 245 -33.75 -8.18 15.35
C LEU A 245 -34.78 -7.05 15.16
N LEU A 246 -34.82 -6.43 13.98
CA LEU A 246 -35.74 -5.33 13.62
C LEU A 246 -37.21 -5.76 13.58
N LYS A 247 -37.52 -7.05 13.43
CA LYS A 247 -38.90 -7.56 13.56
C LYS A 247 -39.54 -7.28 14.92
N SER A 248 -38.80 -6.77 15.90
CA SER A 248 -39.28 -6.56 17.26
C SER A 248 -39.26 -5.11 17.76
N ARG A 249 -38.61 -4.14 17.08
CA ARG A 249 -38.54 -2.73 17.52
C ARG A 249 -38.33 -1.73 16.37
N ASP A 250 -38.84 -0.53 16.56
CA ASP A 250 -38.55 0.70 15.80
C ASP A 250 -37.11 1.20 16.10
N PHE A 251 -36.47 1.86 15.13
CA PHE A 251 -35.08 2.35 15.25
C PHE A 251 -34.89 3.82 14.83
N SER A 252 -35.94 4.64 14.82
CA SER A 252 -35.88 6.07 14.44
C SER A 252 -34.87 6.87 15.26
N ASP A 253 -34.81 6.66 16.57
CA ASP A 253 -33.94 7.43 17.47
C ASP A 253 -32.46 7.17 17.15
N GLN A 254 -32.11 5.92 16.80
CA GLN A 254 -30.76 5.58 16.36
C GLN A 254 -30.44 6.26 15.03
N LEU A 255 -31.37 6.27 14.07
CA LEU A 255 -31.16 6.92 12.78
C LEU A 255 -30.95 8.44 12.92
N ILE A 256 -31.74 9.10 13.78
CA ILE A 256 -31.59 10.53 14.10
C ILE A 256 -30.22 10.82 14.70
N ASN A 257 -29.79 10.03 15.69
CA ASN A 257 -28.48 10.18 16.33
C ASN A 257 -27.32 9.99 15.34
N ILE A 258 -27.45 9.00 14.44
CA ILE A 258 -26.47 8.73 13.38
C ILE A 258 -26.36 9.95 12.43
N ILE A 259 -27.49 10.53 12.01
CA ILE A 259 -27.49 11.74 11.17
C ILE A 259 -26.76 12.89 11.89
N TYR A 260 -27.07 13.13 13.16
CA TYR A 260 -26.41 14.15 13.96
C TYR A 260 -24.89 13.94 14.05
N ASN A 261 -24.45 12.72 14.37
CA ASN A 261 -23.03 12.44 14.58
C ASN A 261 -22.21 12.50 13.28
N ILE A 262 -22.79 12.12 12.12
CA ILE A 262 -22.06 12.08 10.84
C ILE A 262 -22.03 13.42 10.13
N TYR A 263 -23.14 14.15 10.16
CA TYR A 263 -23.31 15.39 9.41
C TYR A 263 -23.19 16.64 10.29
N GLY A 264 -23.16 16.49 11.61
CA GLY A 264 -23.01 17.59 12.56
C GLY A 264 -24.22 18.50 12.62
N VAL A 265 -25.40 18.01 12.24
CA VAL A 265 -26.63 18.80 12.14
C VAL A 265 -27.76 18.16 12.94
N SER A 266 -28.57 18.98 13.61
CA SER A 266 -29.83 18.52 14.17
C SER A 266 -30.80 18.20 13.03
N VAL A 267 -31.48 17.05 13.13
CA VAL A 267 -32.52 16.67 12.16
C VAL A 267 -33.64 17.71 12.12
N GLU A 268 -33.97 18.33 13.26
CA GLU A 268 -34.99 19.37 13.40
C GLU A 268 -34.66 20.66 12.63
N ASP A 269 -33.36 20.98 12.51
CA ASP A 269 -32.84 22.21 11.90
C ASP A 269 -32.39 22.00 10.44
N THR A 270 -32.53 20.78 9.92
CA THR A 270 -32.06 20.42 8.58
C THR A 270 -33.19 20.58 7.56
N ASP A 271 -32.90 21.21 6.42
CA ASP A 271 -33.91 21.35 5.36
C ASP A 271 -34.27 20.00 4.72
N TYR A 272 -35.43 20.00 4.04
CA TYR A 272 -36.01 18.81 3.43
C TYR A 272 -35.08 18.12 2.40
N GLU A 273 -34.33 18.89 1.62
CA GLU A 273 -33.45 18.32 0.59
C GLU A 273 -32.26 17.60 1.24
N HIS A 274 -31.67 18.23 2.25
CA HIS A 274 -30.51 17.71 2.97
C HIS A 274 -30.88 16.48 3.81
N ILE A 275 -32.00 16.51 4.53
CA ILE A 275 -32.38 15.37 5.38
C ILE A 275 -32.68 14.12 4.56
N ASN A 276 -33.34 14.28 3.43
CA ASN A 276 -33.62 13.22 2.48
C ASN A 276 -32.35 12.62 1.90
N ARG A 277 -31.38 13.46 1.52
CA ARG A 277 -30.08 13.01 1.05
C ARG A 277 -29.35 12.20 2.12
N TYR A 278 -29.40 12.61 3.38
CA TYR A 278 -28.77 11.88 4.50
C TYR A 278 -29.43 10.53 4.73
N ILE A 279 -30.76 10.50 4.79
CA ILE A 279 -31.54 9.26 4.93
C ILE A 279 -31.24 8.31 3.77
N GLU A 280 -31.20 8.82 2.54
CA GLU A 280 -30.88 8.03 1.35
C GLU A 280 -29.48 7.43 1.42
N GLU A 281 -28.46 8.23 1.73
CA GLU A 281 -27.08 7.80 1.84
C GLU A 281 -26.93 6.71 2.93
N LEU A 282 -27.54 6.94 4.10
CA LEU A 282 -27.49 6.01 5.24
C LEU A 282 -28.20 4.71 4.94
N CYS A 283 -29.45 4.77 4.47
CA CYS A 283 -30.25 3.57 4.25
C CYS A 283 -29.77 2.75 3.05
N LYS A 284 -29.24 3.39 1.99
CA LYS A 284 -28.61 2.69 0.87
C LYS A 284 -27.32 1.99 1.29
N THR A 285 -26.44 2.70 2.00
CA THR A 285 -25.14 2.15 2.42
C THR A 285 -25.32 0.95 3.36
N ASN A 286 -26.33 0.99 4.23
CA ASN A 286 -26.68 -0.13 5.11
C ASN A 286 -27.54 -1.22 4.44
N GLY A 287 -27.85 -1.09 3.15
CA GLY A 287 -28.66 -2.06 2.41
C GLY A 287 -30.11 -2.17 2.92
N LEU A 288 -30.62 -1.17 3.62
CA LEU A 288 -32.01 -1.13 4.08
C LEU A 288 -32.97 -0.87 2.91
N ILE A 289 -32.51 -0.06 1.96
CA ILE A 289 -33.24 0.27 0.73
C ILE A 289 -32.30 0.16 -0.47
N GLN A 290 -32.89 -0.03 -1.65
CA GLN A 290 -32.18 -0.02 -2.93
C GLN A 290 -32.05 1.41 -3.47
N ASN A 291 -33.15 2.16 -3.42
CA ASN A 291 -33.21 3.52 -3.94
C ASN A 291 -34.28 4.36 -3.24
N LEU A 292 -34.09 5.69 -3.26
CA LEU A 292 -35.14 6.68 -3.01
C LEU A 292 -35.28 7.53 -4.27
N GLU A 293 -36.51 7.72 -4.73
CA GLU A 293 -36.81 8.70 -5.77
C GLU A 293 -37.77 9.74 -5.21
N TYR A 294 -37.44 11.01 -5.44
CA TYR A 294 -38.25 12.14 -5.05
C TYR A 294 -38.99 12.64 -6.28
N VAL A 295 -40.32 12.57 -6.26
CA VAL A 295 -41.18 13.03 -7.35
C VAL A 295 -42.23 13.94 -6.75
N ASP A 296 -42.07 15.25 -6.95
CA ASP A 296 -42.93 16.29 -6.39
C ASP A 296 -43.08 16.15 -4.86
N ASP A 297 -44.29 15.87 -4.37
CA ASP A 297 -44.62 15.65 -2.96
C ASP A 297 -44.58 14.17 -2.54
N GLU A 298 -44.00 13.29 -3.36
CA GLU A 298 -43.91 11.86 -3.09
C GLU A 298 -42.46 11.39 -2.96
N ILE A 299 -42.23 10.56 -1.93
CA ILE A 299 -41.00 9.79 -1.78
C ILE A 299 -41.32 8.35 -2.16
N ARG A 300 -40.65 7.85 -3.21
CA ARG A 300 -40.74 6.45 -3.63
C ARG A 300 -39.56 5.68 -3.09
N ILE A 301 -39.87 4.68 -2.27
CA ILE A 301 -38.87 3.86 -1.60
C ILE A 301 -38.83 2.50 -2.27
N PHE A 302 -37.68 2.17 -2.86
CA PHE A 302 -37.43 0.89 -3.48
C PHE A 302 -36.79 -0.01 -2.45
N HIS A 303 -37.54 -0.97 -1.92
CA HIS A 303 -37.04 -1.89 -0.90
C HIS A 303 -36.31 -3.06 -1.56
N THR A 304 -35.17 -3.42 -1.00
CA THR A 304 -34.44 -4.65 -1.37
C THR A 304 -34.98 -5.88 -0.61
N PHE A 305 -36.15 -5.78 0.00
CA PHE A 305 -36.80 -6.83 0.81
C PHE A 305 -38.17 -7.16 0.23
N ASP A 306 -38.58 -8.44 0.28
CA ASP A 306 -39.92 -8.90 -0.11
C ASP A 306 -40.87 -9.09 1.10
N ASN A 307 -40.34 -9.03 2.34
CA ASN A 307 -41.13 -9.25 3.54
C ASN A 307 -41.88 -7.98 3.97
N ILE A 308 -43.21 -8.04 3.97
CA ILE A 308 -44.11 -6.91 4.26
C ILE A 308 -43.92 -6.31 5.67
N ASN A 309 -43.64 -7.13 6.69
CA ASN A 309 -43.47 -6.63 8.05
C ASN A 309 -42.17 -5.82 8.21
N ILE A 310 -41.13 -6.23 7.47
CA ILE A 310 -39.85 -5.52 7.42
C ILE A 310 -40.00 -4.22 6.65
N ILE A 311 -40.64 -4.27 5.48
CA ILE A 311 -40.96 -3.07 4.68
C ILE A 311 -41.71 -2.06 5.55
N LYS A 312 -42.73 -2.53 6.29
CA LYS A 312 -43.49 -1.68 7.21
C LYS A 312 -42.60 -1.05 8.28
N SER A 313 -41.75 -1.84 8.94
CA SER A 313 -40.87 -1.32 10.02
C SER A 313 -39.89 -0.26 9.51
N ILE A 314 -39.34 -0.47 8.31
CA ILE A 314 -38.47 0.52 7.64
C ILE A 314 -39.27 1.79 7.32
N ASN A 315 -40.46 1.65 6.75
CA ASN A 315 -41.31 2.80 6.43
C ASN A 315 -41.70 3.59 7.67
N ASP A 316 -42.10 2.92 8.74
CA ASP A 316 -42.48 3.55 10.01
C ASP A 316 -41.27 4.32 10.59
N THR A 317 -40.07 3.74 10.52
CA THR A 317 -38.83 4.40 10.96
C THR A 317 -38.51 5.65 10.14
N LEU A 318 -38.62 5.54 8.82
CA LEU A 318 -38.35 6.65 7.90
C LEU A 318 -39.35 7.79 8.08
N ILE A 319 -40.64 7.47 8.23
CA ILE A 319 -41.69 8.44 8.50
C ILE A 319 -41.38 9.18 9.81
N LYS A 320 -41.06 8.47 10.90
CA LYS A 320 -40.74 9.10 12.19
C LYS A 320 -39.49 9.99 12.14
N THR A 321 -38.48 9.56 11.38
CA THR A 321 -37.25 10.35 11.18
C THR A 321 -37.54 11.65 10.41
N LEU A 322 -38.40 11.56 9.39
CA LEU A 322 -38.87 12.74 8.66
C LEU A 322 -39.77 13.64 9.52
N GLU A 323 -40.64 13.06 10.34
CA GLU A 323 -41.48 13.81 11.29
C GLU A 323 -40.64 14.60 12.29
N ALA A 324 -39.54 14.02 12.79
CA ALA A 324 -38.57 14.72 13.63
C ALA A 324 -37.89 15.90 12.90
N ALA A 325 -37.81 15.88 11.56
CA ALA A 325 -37.35 16.99 10.73
C ALA A 325 -38.45 18.01 10.39
N ASN A 326 -39.59 17.97 11.10
CA ASN A 326 -40.81 18.71 10.80
C ASN A 326 -41.38 18.42 9.39
N GLN A 327 -41.15 17.21 8.87
CA GLN A 327 -41.64 16.76 7.56
C GLN A 327 -42.70 15.66 7.73
N HIS A 328 -43.96 16.00 7.49
CA HIS A 328 -45.06 15.06 7.67
C HIS A 328 -45.35 14.28 6.40
N PHE A 329 -45.22 12.96 6.46
CA PHE A 329 -45.50 12.04 5.36
C PHE A 329 -46.47 10.94 5.78
N ILE A 330 -47.33 10.54 4.86
CA ILE A 330 -48.26 9.41 5.05
C ILE A 330 -47.97 8.30 4.06
N LEU A 331 -48.13 7.05 4.50
CA LEU A 331 -47.96 5.86 3.69
C LEU A 331 -49.14 5.70 2.71
N LYS A 332 -48.92 5.91 1.42
CA LYS A 332 -49.94 5.80 0.35
C LYS A 332 -49.99 4.40 -0.27
N LYS A 333 -48.83 3.78 -0.43
CA LYS A 333 -48.69 2.42 -1.00
C LYS A 333 -47.64 1.66 -0.22
N ASN A 334 -47.97 0.44 0.21
CA ASN A 334 -47.07 -0.44 0.92
C ASN A 334 -46.76 -1.67 0.08
N GLY A 335 -45.49 -1.93 -0.20
CA GLY A 335 -45.03 -3.05 -1.01
C GLY A 335 -43.55 -2.93 -1.34
N ARG A 336 -43.07 -3.73 -2.29
CA ARG A 336 -41.66 -3.69 -2.72
C ARG A 336 -41.22 -2.31 -3.22
N ILE A 337 -42.18 -1.53 -3.74
CA ILE A 337 -42.06 -0.09 -3.93
C ILE A 337 -43.10 0.57 -3.03
N THR A 338 -42.62 1.27 -2.01
CA THR A 338 -43.45 2.08 -1.12
C THR A 338 -43.57 3.49 -1.67
N VAL A 339 -44.73 4.12 -1.49
CA VAL A 339 -44.93 5.54 -1.78
C VAL A 339 -45.36 6.24 -0.50
N LEU A 340 -44.53 7.17 -0.05
CA LEU A 340 -44.87 8.14 0.99
C LEU A 340 -45.30 9.43 0.31
N ARG A 341 -46.40 10.05 0.78
CA ARG A 341 -46.87 11.33 0.25
C ARG A 341 -46.82 12.37 1.36
N ARG A 342 -46.30 13.56 1.04
CA ARG A 342 -46.24 14.69 1.97
C ARG A 342 -47.67 15.09 2.34
N ASN A 343 -47.92 15.20 3.63
CA ASN A 343 -49.21 15.65 4.13
C ASN A 343 -49.19 17.18 4.14
N SER A 344 -49.79 17.80 3.13
CA SER A 344 -50.01 19.24 3.08
C SER A 344 -51.09 19.59 4.11
N ARG A 345 -50.71 19.71 5.38
CA ARG A 345 -51.50 20.43 6.38
C ARG A 345 -50.81 21.76 6.62
N GLU A 346 -51.54 22.83 6.31
CA GLU A 346 -51.28 24.19 6.80
C GLU A 346 -51.24 24.23 8.33
#